data_AF-A0A1K1NWL8-F1
#
_entry.id   AF-A0A1K1NWL8-F1
#
_cell.length_a   1.000
_cell.length_b   1.000
_cell.length_c   1.000
_cell.angle_alpha   90.00
_cell.angle_beta   90.00
_cell.angle_gamma   90.00
#
_symmetry.space_group_name_H-M   'P 1'
#
loop_
_entity.id
_entity.type
_entity.pdbx_description
1 polymer ?
#
loop_
_entity_poly.entity_id
_entity_poly.type
_entity_poly.pdbx_seq_one_letter_code
_entity_poly.pdbx_strand_id
1 'polypeptide(L)'
;MDFKEWTDEEVDSLREKLREWRLQRDAPTWGNRFLNWTGFMGVFALLTGLTDGFFGGLSMPSLLLVVLGALACFSWYRGDKQYKKNVGFLDELDQEYARRDRKSRKRIPK
;
A
#
# COMPACT_ATOMS: atom_id res chain seq x y z
N MET A 1 -16.31 -8.82 -0.40
CA MET A 1 -17.52 -7.97 -0.46
C MET A 1 -18.18 -8.26 -1.79
N ASP A 2 -19.49 -8.45 -1.84
CA ASP A 2 -20.18 -8.70 -3.12
C ASP A 2 -20.63 -7.38 -3.74
N PHE A 3 -19.97 -6.98 -4.83
CA PHE A 3 -20.28 -5.74 -5.54
C PHE A 3 -21.63 -5.81 -6.27
N LYS A 4 -22.26 -6.99 -6.39
CA LYS A 4 -23.53 -7.16 -7.12
C LYS A 4 -24.71 -6.43 -6.47
N GLU A 5 -24.63 -6.14 -5.18
CA GLU A 5 -25.72 -5.49 -4.42
C GLU A 5 -25.65 -3.96 -4.47
N TRP A 6 -24.56 -3.38 -4.99
CA TRP A 6 -24.34 -1.95 -4.99
C TRP A 6 -24.89 -1.28 -6.25
N THR A 7 -25.44 -0.07 -6.06
CA THR A 7 -25.95 0.77 -7.14
C THR A 7 -24.81 1.28 -8.02
N ASP A 8 -25.10 1.59 -9.29
CA ASP A 8 -24.08 2.06 -10.24
C ASP A 8 -23.43 3.38 -9.77
N GLU A 9 -24.20 4.27 -9.11
CA GLU A 9 -23.71 5.53 -8.55
C GLU A 9 -22.73 5.33 -7.37
N GLU A 10 -23.02 4.36 -6.49
CA GLU A 10 -22.12 4.01 -5.38
C GLU A 10 -20.80 3.42 -5.91
N VAL A 11 -20.87 2.57 -6.92
CA VAL A 11 -19.68 1.97 -7.55
C VAL A 11 -18.83 3.05 -8.24
N ASP A 12 -19.44 3.97 -8.98
CA ASP A 12 -18.71 5.04 -9.67
C ASP A 12 -18.07 6.04 -8.70
N SER A 13 -18.81 6.49 -7.67
CA SER A 13 -18.26 7.42 -6.69
C SER A 13 -17.12 6.82 -5.86
N LEU A 14 -17.19 5.52 -5.55
CA LEU A 14 -16.13 4.80 -4.84
C LEU A 14 -14.89 4.64 -5.72
N ARG A 15 -15.09 4.30 -7.01
CA ARG A 15 -14.03 4.19 -8.01
C ARG A 15 -13.29 5.50 -8.20
N GLU A 16 -14.00 6.62 -8.27
CA GLU A 16 -13.40 7.95 -8.45
C GLU A 16 -12.52 8.32 -7.24
N LYS A 17 -13.04 8.17 -6.02
CA LYS A 17 -12.27 8.37 -4.78
C LYS A 17 -11.02 7.48 -4.69
N LEU A 18 -11.13 6.22 -5.11
CA LEU A 18 -10.00 5.30 -5.12
C LEU A 18 -8.96 5.63 -6.21
N ARG A 19 -9.40 6.17 -7.36
CA ARG A 19 -8.50 6.67 -8.40
C ARG A 19 -7.77 7.93 -7.96
N GLU A 20 -8.45 8.87 -7.31
CA GLU A 20 -7.82 10.03 -6.69
C GLU A 20 -6.81 9.61 -5.61
N TRP A 21 -7.19 8.66 -4.75
CA TRP A 21 -6.27 8.08 -3.77
C TRP A 21 -5.04 7.46 -4.44
N ARG A 22 -5.22 6.66 -5.51
CA ARG A 22 -4.10 6.06 -6.26
C ARG A 22 -3.22 7.15 -6.87
N LEU A 23 -3.78 8.18 -7.49
CA LEU A 23 -3.03 9.30 -8.06
C LEU A 23 -2.21 10.04 -7.00
N GLN A 24 -2.78 10.31 -5.82
CA GLN A 24 -2.04 10.92 -4.71
C GLN A 24 -0.96 9.99 -4.13
N ARG A 25 -1.20 8.67 -4.16
CA ARG A 25 -0.28 7.62 -3.66
C ARG A 25 0.85 7.29 -4.64
N ASP A 26 0.63 7.42 -5.94
CA ASP A 26 1.65 7.19 -6.97
C ASP A 26 2.37 8.50 -7.33
N ALA A 27 1.82 9.66 -6.95
CA ALA A 27 2.50 10.93 -7.07
C ALA A 27 3.84 10.87 -6.31
N PRO A 28 4.92 11.46 -6.87
CA PRO A 28 6.23 11.54 -6.23
C PRO A 28 6.25 12.57 -5.09
N THR A 29 5.19 12.59 -4.28
CA THR A 29 5.03 13.44 -3.11
C THR A 29 6.00 12.99 -2.02
N TRP A 30 6.46 13.95 -1.23
CA TRP A 30 7.46 13.75 -0.17
C TRP A 30 7.11 12.57 0.76
N GLY A 31 5.83 12.33 1.06
CA GLY A 31 5.37 11.21 1.89
C GLY A 31 5.60 9.81 1.31
N ASN A 32 5.49 9.60 -0.01
CA ASN A 32 5.75 8.29 -0.62
C ASN A 32 7.26 8.02 -0.74
N ARG A 33 8.05 9.06 -1.05
CA ARG A 33 9.52 8.98 -0.96
C ARG A 33 9.99 8.74 0.48
N PHE A 34 9.32 9.36 1.46
CA PHE A 34 9.61 9.18 2.88
C PHE A 34 9.38 7.74 3.32
N LEU A 35 8.27 7.09 2.92
CA LEU A 35 8.01 5.69 3.24
C LEU A 35 9.10 4.73 2.72
N ASN A 36 9.53 4.90 1.46
CA ASN A 36 10.65 4.11 0.92
C ASN A 36 11.97 4.44 1.62
N TRP A 37 12.22 5.70 1.95
CA TRP A 37 13.42 6.12 2.67
C TRP A 37 13.45 5.61 4.12
N THR A 38 12.30 5.57 4.82
CA THR A 38 12.19 4.99 6.16
C THR A 38 12.41 3.48 6.16
N GLY A 39 12.02 2.78 5.09
CA GLY A 39 12.35 1.37 4.90
C GLY A 39 13.86 1.15 4.77
N PHE A 40 14.52 1.96 3.93
CA PHE A 40 15.98 1.92 3.74
C PHE A 40 16.74 2.26 5.03
N MET A 41 16.37 3.36 5.70
CA MET A 41 16.96 3.76 6.98
C MET A 41 16.70 2.73 8.09
N GLY A 42 15.54 2.07 8.06
CA GLY A 42 15.21 0.98 8.99
C GLY A 42 16.12 -0.23 8.82
N VAL A 43 16.34 -0.69 7.59
CA VAL A 43 17.27 -1.79 7.28
C VAL A 43 18.71 -1.40 7.65
N PHE A 44 19.11 -0.17 7.34
CA PHE A 44 20.43 0.36 7.69
C PHE A 44 20.64 0.37 9.22
N ALA A 45 19.69 0.91 9.99
CA ALA A 45 19.77 0.93 11.45
C ALA A 45 19.80 -0.47 12.06
N LEU A 46 19.02 -1.41 11.51
CA LEU A 46 18.99 -2.80 11.98
C LEU A 46 20.33 -3.51 11.74
N LEU A 47 20.93 -3.32 10.55
CA LEU A 47 22.24 -3.89 10.22
C LEU A 47 23.35 -3.29 11.09
N THR A 48 23.38 -1.96 11.25
CA THR A 48 24.36 -1.27 12.09
C THR A 48 24.25 -1.71 13.56
N GLY A 49 23.03 -1.80 14.11
CA GLY A 49 22.83 -2.27 15.48
C GLY A 49 23.25 -3.73 15.68
N LEU A 50 23.05 -4.59 14.69
CA LEU A 50 23.50 -5.99 14.72
C LEU A 50 25.02 -6.10 14.63
N THR A 51 25.67 -5.35 13.72
CA THR A 51 27.14 -5.37 13.60
C THR A 51 27.81 -4.81 14.83
N ASP A 52 27.30 -3.71 15.40
CA ASP A 52 27.84 -3.12 16.63
C ASP A 52 27.66 -4.06 17.82
N GLY A 53 26.53 -4.78 17.90
CA GLY A 53 26.31 -5.81 18.92
C GLY A 53 27.26 -6.99 18.80
N PHE A 54 27.60 -7.42 17.57
CA PHE A 54 28.51 -8.54 17.30
C PHE A 54 29.99 -8.19 17.53
N PHE A 55 30.43 -7.00 17.11
CA PHE A 55 31.83 -6.58 17.17
C PHE A 55 32.17 -5.76 18.43
N GLY A 56 31.20 -5.06 19.02
CA GLY A 56 31.39 -4.17 20.18
C GLY A 56 30.71 -4.63 21.47
N GLY A 57 29.94 -5.73 21.44
CA GLY A 57 29.17 -6.23 22.57
C GLY A 57 27.76 -5.63 22.65
N LEU A 58 26.85 -6.33 23.34
CA LEU A 58 25.44 -5.96 23.41
C LEU A 58 25.23 -4.69 24.26
N SER A 59 25.24 -3.53 23.61
CA SER A 59 25.04 -2.23 24.26
C SER A 59 23.60 -1.73 24.10
N MET A 60 23.12 -0.92 25.05
CA MET A 60 21.80 -0.28 24.98
C MET A 60 21.52 0.49 23.66
N PRO A 61 22.44 1.29 23.11
CA PRO A 61 22.21 1.95 21.83
C PRO A 61 22.10 0.97 20.66
N SER A 62 22.89 -0.11 20.64
CA SER A 62 22.78 -1.16 19.60
C SER A 62 21.40 -1.85 19.64
N LEU A 63 20.91 -2.15 20.84
CA LEU A 63 19.56 -2.71 21.05
C LEU A 63 18.45 -1.77 20.56
N LEU A 64 18.56 -0.47 20.86
CA LEU A 64 17.63 0.54 20.39
C LEU A 64 17.59 0.64 18.86
N LEU A 65 18.75 0.61 18.20
CA LEU A 65 18.86 0.64 16.74
C LEU A 65 18.19 -0.57 16.08
N VAL A 66 18.37 -1.76 16.66
CA VAL A 66 17.72 -2.99 16.16
C VAL A 66 16.20 -2.90 16.30
N VAL A 67 15.68 -2.44 17.44
CA VAL A 67 14.23 -2.31 17.66
C VAL A 67 13.61 -1.26 16.75
N LEU A 68 14.23 -0.08 16.62
CA LEU A 68 13.76 0.98 15.74
C LEU A 68 13.80 0.54 14.27
N GLY A 69 14.87 -0.13 13.85
CA GLY A 69 14.98 -0.70 12.52
C GLY A 69 13.89 -1.73 12.23
N ALA A 70 13.61 -2.62 13.18
CA ALA A 70 12.55 -3.62 13.05
C ALA A 70 11.15 -2.98 12.95
N LEU A 71 10.86 -1.96 13.76
CA LEU A 71 9.58 -1.25 13.72
C LEU A 71 9.38 -0.46 12.42
N ALA A 72 10.44 0.18 11.92
CA ALA A 72 10.43 0.87 10.63
C ALA A 72 10.17 -0.11 9.47
N CYS A 73 10.88 -1.24 9.46
CA CYS A 73 10.66 -2.31 8.47
C CYS A 73 9.24 -2.89 8.54
N PHE A 74 8.72 -3.11 9.76
CA PHE A 74 7.37 -3.64 9.96
C PHE A 74 6.29 -2.66 9.50
N SER A 75 6.47 -1.37 9.80
CA SER A 75 5.55 -0.30 9.37
C SER A 75 5.52 -0.17 7.85
N TRP A 76 6.69 -0.25 7.20
CA TRP A 76 6.78 -0.27 5.74
C TRP A 76 6.10 -1.52 5.16
N TYR A 77 6.41 -2.71 5.68
CA TYR A 77 5.81 -3.97 5.23
C TYR A 77 4.29 -3.99 5.36
N ARG A 78 3.75 -3.50 6.48
CA ARG A 78 2.31 -3.40 6.69
C ARG A 78 1.68 -2.41 5.71
N GLY A 79 2.35 -1.28 5.45
CA GLY A 79 1.95 -0.30 4.45
C GLY A 79 1.92 -0.86 3.03
N ASP A 80 2.94 -1.60 2.62
CA ASP A 80 3.04 -2.27 1.31
C ASP A 80 1.96 -3.36 1.16
N LYS A 81 1.75 -4.18 2.21
CA LYS A 81 0.70 -5.21 2.20
C LYS A 81 -0.69 -4.62 2.09
N GLN A 82 -0.96 -3.50 2.77
CA GLN A 82 -2.24 -2.80 2.65
C GLN A 82 -2.40 -2.16 1.26
N TYR A 83 -1.33 -1.60 0.71
CA TYR A 83 -1.33 -1.07 -0.65
C TYR A 83 -1.69 -2.14 -1.68
N LYS A 84 -1.03 -3.31 -1.64
CA LYS A 84 -1.32 -4.43 -2.55
C LYS A 84 -2.78 -4.89 -2.49
N LYS A 85 -3.36 -4.96 -1.28
CA LYS A 85 -4.78 -5.26 -1.11
C LYS A 85 -5.69 -4.22 -1.74
N ASN A 86 -5.41 -2.93 -1.51
CA ASN A 86 -6.21 -1.83 -2.06
C ASN A 86 -6.11 -1.77 -3.60
N VAL A 87 -4.93 -2.07 -4.17
CA VAL A 87 -4.73 -2.15 -5.63
C VAL A 87 -5.49 -3.33 -6.23
N GLY A 88 -5.47 -4.50 -5.60
CA GLY A 88 -6.24 -5.67 -6.06
C GLY A 88 -7.75 -5.42 -6.01
N PHE A 89 -8.23 -4.77 -4.95
CA PHE A 89 -9.63 -4.37 -4.83
C PHE A 89 -10.07 -3.38 -5.92
N LEU A 90 -9.18 -2.45 -6.29
CA LEU A 90 -9.39 -1.53 -7.41
C LEU A 90 -9.54 -2.25 -8.75
N ASP A 91 -8.71 -3.27 -8.99
CA ASP A 91 -8.75 -4.06 -10.22
C ASP A 91 -10.06 -4.86 -10.34
N GLU A 92 -10.52 -5.44 -9.23
CA GLU A 92 -11.80 -6.14 -9.14
C GLU A 92 -12.99 -5.20 -9.43
N LEU A 93 -12.94 -3.97 -8.93
CA LEU A 93 -13.93 -2.92 -9.22
C LEU A 93 -13.94 -2.50 -10.70
N ASP A 94 -12.77 -2.26 -11.30
CA ASP A 94 -12.68 -1.90 -12.73
C ASP A 94 -13.17 -3.05 -13.62
N GLN A 95 -12.92 -4.32 -13.23
CA GLN A 95 -13.42 -5.50 -13.94
C GLN A 95 -14.96 -5.61 -13.86
N GLU A 96 -15.54 -5.38 -12.69
CA GLU A 96 -16.98 -5.42 -12.49
C GLU A 96 -17.68 -4.29 -13.26
N TYR A 97 -17.08 -3.10 -13.30
CA TYR A 97 -17.57 -1.98 -14.12
C TYR A 97 -17.58 -2.33 -15.62
N ALA A 98 -16.47 -2.87 -16.14
CA ALA A 98 -16.38 -3.33 -17.52
C ALA A 98 -17.40 -4.42 -17.85
N ARG A 99 -17.74 -5.29 -16.87
CA ARG A 99 -18.79 -6.31 -17.01
C ARG A 99 -20.18 -5.69 -17.12
N ARG A 100 -20.49 -4.69 -16.28
CA ARG A 100 -21.78 -3.96 -16.30
C ARG A 100 -21.96 -3.17 -17.60
N ASP A 101 -20.93 -2.47 -18.06
CA ASP A 101 -20.94 -1.71 -19.32
C ASP A 101 -21.09 -2.63 -20.56
N ARG A 102 -20.44 -3.80 -20.56
CA ARG A 102 -20.69 -4.82 -21.62
C ARG A 102 -22.13 -5.34 -21.60
N LYS A 103 -22.74 -5.45 -20.42
CA LYS A 103 -24.12 -5.92 -20.25
C LYS A 103 -25.13 -4.85 -20.68
N SER A 104 -24.87 -3.57 -20.40
CA SER A 104 -25.71 -2.45 -20.86
C SER A 104 -25.67 -2.32 -22.38
N ARG A 105 -24.47 -2.39 -23.00
CA ARG A 105 -24.33 -2.37 -24.47
C ARG A 105 -25.02 -3.53 -25.18
N LYS A 106 -25.04 -4.73 -24.59
CA LYS A 106 -25.78 -5.88 -25.14
C LYS A 106 -27.31 -5.74 -25.06
N ARG A 107 -27.84 -4.84 -24.24
CA ARG A 107 -29.29 -4.60 -24.09
C ARG A 107 -29.84 -3.54 -25.03
N ILE A 108 -28.98 -2.82 -25.77
CA ILE A 108 -29.41 -1.88 -26.80
C ILE A 108 -29.47 -2.68 -28.12
N PRO A 109 -30.67 -3.06 -28.61
CA PRO A 109 -30.78 -3.63 -29.96
C PRO A 109 -30.36 -2.57 -30.99
N LYS A 110 -29.59 -3.01 -32.00
CA LYS A 110 -29.27 -2.21 -33.19
C LYS A 110 -30.52 -1.84 -33.96
#